data_AF-A0A7G8W1M5-F1
#
_entry.id   AF-A0A7G8W1M5-F1
#
_cell.length_a   1.000
_cell.length_b   1.000
_cell.length_c   1.000
_cell.angle_alpha   90.00
_cell.angle_beta   90.00
_cell.angle_gamma   90.00
#
_symmetry.space_group_name_H-M   'P 1'
#
loop_
_entity.id
_entity.type
_entity.pdbx_description
1 polymer ?
#
loop_
_entity_poly.entity_id
_entity_poly.type
_entity_poly.pdbx_seq_one_letter_code
_entity_poly.pdbx_strand_id
1 'polypeptide(L)'
;MSFVASEAIKREAMAECIKLCKYVLDTFSLQLDWTDQSIEKIEELLDFFHREAQKDKPTEADVAKFSKGFGSYIGEVYRRNHGASWGTVTLGNESFSGMRAVGSGVEFWPWGRAQQRILDGPTANVWDYYQELLRRGATTAEPSASAEPWWRRLFKHS
;
A
#
# COMPACT_ATOMS: atom_id res chain seq x y z
N MET A 1 20.03 4.57 -7.23
CA MET A 1 18.63 4.75 -6.82
C MET A 1 18.61 5.77 -5.70
N SER A 2 17.76 6.78 -5.77
CA SER A 2 17.60 7.78 -4.70
C SER A 2 16.12 7.92 -4.34
N PHE A 3 15.86 8.41 -3.14
CA PHE A 3 14.51 8.69 -2.66
C PHE A 3 14.51 10.03 -1.97
N VAL A 4 13.46 10.81 -2.25
CA VAL A 4 13.20 12.08 -1.59
C VAL A 4 11.79 12.02 -1.02
N ALA A 5 11.68 12.07 0.31
CA ALA A 5 10.38 12.09 0.98
C ALA A 5 9.56 13.30 0.51
N SER A 6 8.25 13.11 0.32
CA SER A 6 7.36 14.14 -0.20
C SER A 6 6.03 14.14 0.55
N GLU A 7 5.80 15.20 1.32
CA GLU A 7 4.51 15.43 1.98
C GLU A 7 3.38 15.70 0.96
N ALA A 8 3.70 16.19 -0.24
CA ALA A 8 2.72 16.35 -1.31
C ALA A 8 2.19 15.00 -1.79
N ILE A 9 3.08 14.04 -2.08
CA ILE A 9 2.70 12.68 -2.50
C ILE A 9 1.93 11.98 -1.38
N LYS A 10 2.35 12.13 -0.12
CA LYS A 10 1.62 11.59 1.04
C LYS A 10 0.19 12.14 1.14
N ARG A 11 0.01 13.47 0.99
CA ARG A 11 -1.33 14.10 1.03
C ARG A 11 -2.21 13.62 -0.12
N GLU A 12 -1.63 13.48 -1.30
CA GLU A 12 -2.32 12.95 -2.47
C GLU A 12 -2.74 11.49 -2.24
N ALA A 13 -1.84 10.63 -1.78
CA ALA A 13 -2.16 9.24 -1.46
C ALA A 13 -3.31 9.14 -0.44
N MET A 14 -3.27 9.96 0.63
CA MET A 14 -4.36 9.99 1.60
C MET A 14 -5.70 10.41 0.96
N ALA A 15 -5.70 11.44 0.10
CA ALA A 15 -6.91 11.88 -0.58
C ALA A 15 -7.49 10.79 -1.49
N GLU A 16 -6.64 10.06 -2.21
CA GLU A 16 -7.05 8.93 -3.04
C GLU A 16 -7.56 7.74 -2.21
N CYS A 17 -6.98 7.47 -1.03
CA CYS A 17 -7.53 6.45 -0.12
C CYS A 17 -8.94 6.80 0.34
N ILE A 18 -9.19 8.06 0.72
CA ILE A 18 -10.52 8.50 1.18
C ILE A 18 -11.56 8.31 0.07
N LYS A 19 -11.21 8.68 -1.16
CA LYS A 19 -12.07 8.48 -2.34
C LYS A 19 -12.32 6.98 -2.58
N LEU A 20 -11.28 6.14 -2.50
CA LEU A 20 -11.41 4.70 -2.66
C LEU A 20 -12.31 4.09 -1.58
N CYS A 21 -12.06 4.37 -0.30
CA CYS A 21 -12.86 3.81 0.80
C CYS A 21 -14.33 4.17 0.66
N LYS A 22 -14.64 5.41 0.25
CA LYS A 22 -16.01 5.82 -0.06
C LYS A 22 -16.59 5.02 -1.22
N TYR A 23 -15.88 4.95 -2.34
CA TYR A 23 -16.33 4.20 -3.52
C TYR A 23 -16.57 2.71 -3.22
N VAL A 24 -15.66 2.07 -2.48
CA VAL A 24 -15.74 0.65 -2.10
C VAL A 24 -16.93 0.40 -1.17
N LEU A 25 -17.15 1.29 -0.19
CA LEU A 25 -18.32 1.22 0.67
C LEU A 25 -19.62 1.36 -0.13
N ASP A 26 -19.71 2.39 -0.97
CA ASP A 26 -20.93 2.70 -1.71
C ASP A 26 -21.27 1.63 -2.78
N THR A 27 -20.25 1.01 -3.38
CA THR A 27 -20.42 0.08 -4.53
C THR A 27 -20.48 -1.38 -4.10
N PHE A 28 -19.67 -1.77 -3.11
CA PHE A 28 -19.51 -3.17 -2.71
C PHE A 28 -20.03 -3.44 -1.29
N SER A 29 -20.53 -2.42 -0.58
CA SER A 29 -20.91 -2.52 0.85
C SER A 29 -19.76 -3.06 1.72
N LEU A 30 -18.52 -2.83 1.29
CA LEU A 30 -17.32 -3.36 1.93
C LEU A 30 -16.61 -2.26 2.71
N GLN A 31 -16.31 -2.53 3.98
CA GLN A 31 -15.53 -1.62 4.82
C GLN A 31 -14.06 -2.02 4.84
N LEU A 32 -13.22 -1.03 4.56
CA LEU A 32 -11.76 -1.12 4.61
C LEU A 32 -11.27 -0.48 5.91
N ASP A 33 -10.71 -1.29 6.80
CA ASP A 33 -10.47 -0.96 8.23
C ASP A 33 -9.01 -0.59 8.56
N TRP A 34 -8.15 -0.52 7.54
CA TRP A 34 -6.73 -0.15 7.61
C TRP A 34 -5.82 -1.19 8.27
N THR A 35 -6.33 -2.41 8.48
CA THR A 35 -5.54 -3.55 8.96
C THR A 35 -4.69 -4.14 7.84
N ASP A 36 -3.67 -4.93 8.17
CA ASP A 36 -2.91 -5.66 7.16
C ASP A 36 -3.81 -6.65 6.39
N GLN A 37 -4.76 -7.27 7.10
CA GLN A 37 -5.75 -8.19 6.54
C GLN A 37 -6.69 -7.52 5.55
N SER A 38 -6.89 -6.19 5.62
CA SER A 38 -7.69 -5.50 4.60
C SER A 38 -7.04 -5.50 3.22
N ILE A 39 -5.75 -5.83 3.11
CA ILE A 39 -5.08 -6.01 1.82
C ILE A 39 -5.58 -7.26 1.08
N GLU A 40 -6.01 -8.31 1.78
CA GLU A 40 -6.66 -9.47 1.15
C GLU A 40 -7.96 -9.05 0.46
N LYS A 41 -8.75 -8.19 1.12
CA LYS A 41 -9.97 -7.58 0.53
C LYS A 41 -9.64 -6.71 -0.68
N ILE A 42 -8.52 -5.99 -0.66
CA ILE A 42 -8.05 -5.22 -1.83
C ILE A 42 -7.68 -6.15 -2.98
N GLU A 43 -7.03 -7.28 -2.70
CA GLU A 43 -6.70 -8.28 -3.72
C GLU A 43 -7.97 -8.86 -4.38
N GLU A 44 -9.00 -9.19 -3.60
CA GLU A 44 -10.30 -9.64 -4.14
C GLU A 44 -10.94 -8.59 -5.06
N LEU A 45 -10.91 -7.31 -4.66
CA LEU A 45 -11.39 -6.22 -5.49
C LEU A 45 -10.57 -6.09 -6.78
N LEU A 46 -9.24 -6.11 -6.68
CA LEU A 46 -8.37 -6.00 -7.85
C LEU A 46 -8.55 -7.18 -8.82
N ASP A 47 -8.89 -8.37 -8.32
CA ASP A 47 -9.28 -9.49 -9.15
C ASP A 47 -10.57 -9.22 -9.93
N PHE A 48 -11.60 -8.67 -9.28
CA PHE A 48 -12.80 -8.20 -9.94
C PHE A 48 -12.48 -7.15 -11.03
N PHE A 49 -11.68 -6.13 -10.69
CA PHE A 49 -11.29 -5.08 -11.64
C PHE A 49 -10.50 -5.62 -12.84
N HIS A 50 -9.62 -6.60 -12.65
CA HIS A 50 -8.92 -7.27 -13.75
C HIS A 50 -9.91 -7.98 -14.69
N ARG A 51 -10.86 -8.75 -14.16
CA ARG A 51 -11.87 -9.45 -14.97
C ARG A 51 -12.74 -8.49 -15.77
N GLU A 52 -13.12 -7.35 -15.19
CA GLU A 52 -13.88 -6.32 -15.90
C GLU A 52 -13.02 -5.63 -16.96
N ALA A 53 -11.73 -5.38 -16.68
CA ALA A 53 -10.82 -4.79 -17.66
C ALA A 53 -10.65 -5.66 -18.92
N GLN A 54 -10.70 -6.99 -18.78
CA GLN A 54 -10.67 -7.91 -19.92
C GLN A 54 -11.92 -7.83 -20.81
N LYS A 55 -13.07 -7.46 -20.24
CA LYS A 55 -14.35 -7.35 -20.98
C LYS A 55 -14.49 -6.00 -21.65
N ASP A 56 -14.34 -4.93 -20.87
CA ASP A 56 -14.76 -3.59 -21.26
C ASP A 56 -13.62 -2.74 -21.82
N LYS A 57 -12.37 -3.22 -21.70
CA LYS A 57 -11.15 -2.54 -22.20
C LYS A 57 -11.10 -1.07 -21.78
N PRO A 58 -10.96 -0.80 -20.47
CA PRO A 58 -10.99 0.55 -19.91
C PRO A 58 -9.87 1.42 -20.50
N THR A 59 -10.07 2.73 -20.46
CA THR A 59 -9.03 3.66 -20.91
C THR A 59 -7.84 3.65 -19.94
N GLU A 60 -6.68 4.08 -20.40
CA GLU A 60 -5.50 4.24 -19.54
C GLU A 60 -5.79 5.16 -18.35
N ALA A 61 -6.62 6.18 -18.54
CA ALA A 61 -7.03 7.11 -17.49
C ALA A 61 -7.87 6.42 -16.41
N ASP A 62 -8.77 5.51 -16.80
CA ASP A 62 -9.57 4.72 -15.85
C ASP A 62 -8.67 3.80 -15.03
N VAL A 63 -7.77 3.07 -15.70
CA VAL A 63 -6.79 2.19 -15.04
C VAL A 63 -5.93 3.00 -14.08
N ALA A 64 -5.38 4.14 -14.51
CA ALA A 64 -4.55 4.99 -13.67
C ALA A 64 -5.31 5.48 -12.42
N LYS A 65 -6.57 5.89 -12.57
CA LYS A 65 -7.43 6.33 -11.46
C LYS A 65 -7.60 5.23 -10.41
N PHE A 66 -8.01 4.02 -10.81
CA PHE A 66 -8.22 2.92 -9.87
C PHE A 66 -6.90 2.43 -9.26
N SER A 67 -5.85 2.32 -10.06
CA SER A 67 -4.51 1.93 -9.59
C SER A 67 -4.00 2.88 -8.52
N LYS A 68 -4.21 4.19 -8.70
CA LYS A 68 -3.83 5.20 -7.73
C LYS A 68 -4.63 5.08 -6.43
N GLY A 69 -5.94 4.86 -6.52
CA GLY A 69 -6.78 4.59 -5.35
C GLY A 69 -6.31 3.37 -4.56
N PHE A 70 -6.31 2.19 -5.20
CA PHE A 70 -5.94 0.92 -4.58
C PHE A 70 -4.51 0.92 -4.05
N GLY A 71 -3.55 1.38 -4.86
CA GLY A 71 -2.17 1.48 -4.44
C GLY A 71 -1.98 2.46 -3.28
N SER A 72 -2.70 3.59 -3.25
CA SER A 72 -2.62 4.51 -2.12
C SER A 72 -3.06 3.82 -0.83
N TYR A 73 -4.13 3.03 -0.88
CA TYR A 73 -4.62 2.29 0.29
C TYR A 73 -3.59 1.28 0.78
N ILE A 74 -3.04 0.46 -0.12
CA ILE A 74 -1.98 -0.51 0.20
C ILE A 74 -0.78 0.18 0.87
N GLY A 75 -0.33 1.29 0.29
CA GLY A 75 0.78 2.07 0.84
C GLY A 75 0.48 2.70 2.19
N GLU A 76 -0.73 3.24 2.38
CA GLU A 76 -1.15 3.82 3.67
C GLU A 76 -1.29 2.77 4.77
N VAL A 77 -1.80 1.57 4.48
CA VAL A 77 -1.82 0.46 5.44
C VAL A 77 -0.39 0.12 5.86
N TYR A 78 0.55 -0.07 4.90
CA TYR A 78 1.95 -0.32 5.23
C TYR A 78 2.54 0.80 6.09
N ARG A 79 2.33 2.06 5.70
CA ARG A 79 2.89 3.23 6.39
C ARG A 79 2.40 3.34 7.83
N ARG A 80 1.11 3.10 8.05
CA ARG A 80 0.46 3.23 9.36
C ARG A 80 0.88 2.11 10.31
N ASN A 81 1.02 0.89 9.79
CA ASN A 81 1.21 -0.30 10.62
C ASN A 81 2.69 -0.67 10.80
N HIS A 82 3.52 -0.42 9.79
CA HIS A 82 4.92 -0.89 9.75
C HIS A 82 5.95 0.22 9.56
N GLY A 83 5.50 1.45 9.31
CA GLY A 83 6.37 2.61 9.15
C GLY A 83 6.98 2.70 7.75
N ALA A 84 6.61 3.74 7.02
CA ALA A 84 7.19 4.09 5.73
C ALA A 84 7.09 5.59 5.47
N SER A 85 7.72 6.06 4.41
CA SER A 85 7.56 7.42 3.90
C SER A 85 7.17 7.37 2.44
N TRP A 86 6.19 8.17 2.05
CA TRP A 86 5.91 8.47 0.64
C TRP A 86 6.95 9.45 0.11
N GLY A 87 7.29 9.31 -1.16
CA GLY A 87 8.27 10.16 -1.81
C GLY A 87 8.46 9.85 -3.28
N THR A 88 9.41 10.57 -3.87
CA THR A 88 9.88 10.30 -5.22
C THR A 88 11.02 9.30 -5.15
N VAL A 89 10.88 8.18 -5.85
CA VAL A 89 11.93 7.19 -6.06
C VAL A 89 12.50 7.39 -7.46
N THR A 90 13.82 7.58 -7.57
CA THR A 90 14.52 7.76 -8.84
C THR A 90 15.37 6.53 -9.17
N LEU A 91 15.09 5.92 -10.33
CA LEU A 91 15.84 4.80 -10.89
C LEU A 91 16.36 5.20 -12.27
N GLY A 92 17.69 5.32 -12.40
CA GLY A 92 18.29 5.88 -13.62
C GLY A 92 17.81 7.31 -13.86
N ASN A 93 17.20 7.55 -15.02
CA ASN A 93 16.65 8.86 -15.42
C ASN A 93 15.14 8.97 -15.17
N GLU A 94 14.51 7.94 -14.58
CA GLU A 94 13.07 7.88 -14.35
C GLU A 94 12.76 8.13 -12.86
N SER A 95 11.65 8.80 -12.60
CA SER A 95 11.18 9.11 -11.25
C SER A 95 9.73 8.72 -11.07
N PHE A 96 9.45 8.04 -9.97
CA PHE A 96 8.15 7.45 -9.67
C PHE A 96 7.68 7.88 -8.29
N SER A 97 6.37 8.02 -8.12
CA SER A 97 5.80 8.08 -6.77
C SER A 97 5.90 6.70 -6.14
N GLY A 98 6.56 6.62 -5.00
CA GLY A 98 6.83 5.37 -4.31
C GLY A 98 6.97 5.58 -2.81
N MET A 99 7.39 4.51 -2.14
CA MET A 99 7.56 4.47 -0.70
C MET A 99 8.90 3.90 -0.34
N ARG A 100 9.40 4.33 0.82
CA ARG A 100 10.54 3.69 1.49
C ARG A 100 10.15 3.28 2.90
N ALA A 101 10.31 2.01 3.23
CA ALA A 101 10.12 1.49 4.58
C ALA A 101 11.14 2.09 5.55
N VAL A 102 10.67 2.49 6.74
CA VAL A 102 11.54 3.00 7.80
C VAL A 102 12.29 1.82 8.41
N GLY A 103 13.58 2.00 8.72
CA GLY A 103 14.44 0.93 9.27
C GLY A 103 15.11 0.09 8.19
N SER A 104 14.34 -0.63 7.37
CA SER A 104 14.90 -1.51 6.33
C SER A 104 15.39 -0.80 5.07
N GLY A 105 14.86 0.39 4.79
CA GLY A 105 15.19 1.14 3.58
C GLY A 105 14.62 0.52 2.29
N VAL A 106 13.79 -0.52 2.39
CA VAL A 106 13.15 -1.16 1.24
C VAL A 106 12.28 -0.14 0.51
N GLU A 107 12.54 0.03 -0.79
CA GLU A 107 11.75 0.89 -1.68
C GLU A 107 10.73 0.06 -2.46
N PHE A 108 9.53 0.60 -2.63
CA PHE A 108 8.41 -0.07 -3.30
C PHE A 108 7.40 0.93 -3.89
N TRP A 109 6.57 0.47 -4.84
CA TRP A 109 5.66 1.34 -5.61
C TRP A 109 4.23 0.79 -5.64
N PRO A 110 3.40 1.15 -4.65
CA PRO A 110 2.05 0.60 -4.53
C PRO A 110 1.14 0.90 -5.72
N TRP A 111 1.22 2.11 -6.31
CA TRP A 111 0.40 2.49 -7.48
C TRP A 111 0.75 1.64 -8.70
N GLY A 112 2.03 1.44 -8.97
CA GLY A 112 2.49 0.60 -10.06
C GLY A 112 2.10 -0.86 -9.86
N ARG A 113 2.21 -1.38 -8.62
CA ARG A 113 1.80 -2.75 -8.32
C ARG A 113 0.29 -2.96 -8.53
N ALA A 114 -0.54 -2.02 -8.10
CA ALA A 114 -1.99 -2.09 -8.33
C ALA A 114 -2.33 -2.01 -9.84
N GLN A 115 -1.62 -1.18 -10.60
CA GLN A 115 -1.78 -1.11 -12.06
C GLN A 115 -1.45 -2.44 -12.74
N GLN A 116 -0.30 -3.03 -12.40
CA GLN A 116 0.08 -4.36 -12.88
C GLN A 116 -0.98 -5.39 -12.51
N ARG A 117 -1.54 -5.33 -11.30
CA ARG A 117 -2.60 -6.27 -10.90
C ARG A 117 -3.87 -6.15 -11.73
N ILE A 118 -4.26 -4.93 -12.10
CA ILE A 118 -5.43 -4.67 -12.96
C ILE A 118 -5.17 -5.17 -14.39
N LEU A 119 -3.97 -4.92 -14.94
CA LEU A 119 -3.65 -5.19 -16.34
C LEU A 119 -3.17 -6.63 -16.57
N ASP A 120 -2.19 -7.07 -15.79
CA ASP A 120 -1.45 -8.33 -15.97
C ASP A 120 -2.08 -9.50 -15.18
N GLY A 121 -2.98 -9.19 -14.25
CA GLY A 121 -3.75 -10.19 -13.50
C GLY A 121 -2.97 -10.81 -12.34
N PRO A 122 -3.23 -12.08 -11.99
CA PRO A 122 -2.81 -12.68 -10.72
C PRO A 122 -1.30 -12.81 -10.52
N THR A 123 -0.48 -12.73 -11.57
CA THR A 123 0.98 -12.68 -11.46
C THR A 123 1.47 -11.45 -10.68
N ALA A 124 0.65 -10.40 -10.64
CA ALA A 124 0.89 -9.19 -9.89
C ALA A 124 0.09 -9.12 -8.57
N ASN A 125 -0.30 -10.26 -7.99
CA ASN A 125 -1.03 -10.35 -6.70
C ASN A 125 -0.45 -9.38 -5.65
N VAL A 126 -1.32 -8.54 -5.07
CA VAL A 126 -0.91 -7.49 -4.15
C VAL A 126 -0.77 -7.98 -2.72
N TRP A 127 -1.51 -9.03 -2.34
CA TRP A 127 -1.40 -9.64 -1.01
C TRP A 127 -0.06 -10.36 -0.84
N ASP A 128 0.30 -11.23 -1.77
CA ASP A 128 1.59 -11.92 -1.77
C ASP A 128 2.76 -10.93 -1.76
N TYR A 129 2.64 -9.86 -2.57
CA TYR A 129 3.61 -8.78 -2.60
C TYR A 129 3.72 -8.05 -1.26
N TYR A 130 2.59 -7.74 -0.64
CA TYR A 130 2.54 -7.09 0.66
C TYR A 130 3.20 -7.93 1.74
N GLN A 131 2.93 -9.24 1.77
CA GLN A 131 3.56 -10.18 2.69
C GLN A 131 5.09 -10.23 2.52
N GLU A 132 5.58 -10.22 1.28
CA GLU A 132 7.02 -10.17 1.02
C GLU A 132 7.63 -8.83 1.48
N LEU A 133 6.93 -7.70 1.32
CA LEU A 133 7.35 -6.41 1.88
C LEU A 133 7.43 -6.43 3.41
N LEU A 134 6.50 -7.10 4.09
CA LEU A 134 6.57 -7.30 5.54
C LEU A 134 7.81 -8.12 5.91
N ARG A 135 8.07 -9.21 5.19
CA ARG A 135 9.21 -10.10 5.44
C ARG A 135 10.54 -9.35 5.28
N ARG A 136 10.68 -8.58 4.20
CA ARG A 136 11.87 -7.76 3.91
C ARG A 136 12.00 -6.57 4.86
N GLY A 137 10.88 -5.96 5.25
CA GLY A 137 10.81 -4.90 6.24
C GLY A 137 11.29 -5.34 7.62
N ALA A 138 10.89 -6.55 8.03
CA ALA A 138 11.29 -7.15 9.30
C ALA A 138 12.77 -7.58 9.33
N THR A 139 13.37 -7.96 8.20
CA THR A 139 14.70 -8.59 8.15
C THR A 139 15.86 -7.63 8.49
N THR A 140 15.65 -6.31 8.49
CA THR A 140 16.68 -5.34 8.92
C THR A 140 16.39 -4.71 10.29
N ALA A 141 15.24 -5.01 10.89
CA ALA A 141 15.01 -4.76 12.30
C ALA A 141 15.50 -6.01 13.05
N GLU A 142 16.65 -5.92 13.73
CA GLU A 142 16.99 -6.95 14.72
C GLU A 142 15.77 -7.23 15.61
N PRO A 143 15.49 -8.49 15.97
CA PRO A 143 14.45 -8.77 16.93
C PRO A 143 14.91 -8.16 18.26
N SER A 144 14.31 -7.03 18.63
CA SER A 144 14.37 -6.52 19.99
C SER A 144 13.64 -7.52 20.89
N ALA A 145 14.38 -8.51 21.35
CA ALA A 145 14.07 -9.17 22.59
C ALA A 145 14.12 -8.09 23.68
N SER A 146 13.06 -8.00 24.48
CA SER A 146 12.92 -7.10 25.64
C SER A 146 12.65 -5.61 25.32
N ALA A 147 11.41 -5.32 24.93
CA ALA A 147 10.78 -4.08 25.39
C ALA A 147 9.32 -4.35 25.75
N GLU A 148 8.98 -4.34 27.04
CA GLU A 148 7.59 -4.30 27.49
C GLU A 148 6.83 -3.18 26.74
N PRO A 149 5.62 -3.43 26.23
CA PRO A 149 4.80 -2.39 25.62
C PRO A 149 4.62 -1.20 26.58
N TRP A 150 4.72 0.03 26.08
CA TRP A 150 4.66 1.25 26.90
C TRP A 150 3.40 1.33 27.80
N TRP A 151 2.29 0.74 27.35
CA TRP A 151 1.04 0.69 28.12
C TRP A 151 1.10 -0.24 29.35
N ARG A 152 2.03 -1.21 29.40
CA ARG A 152 2.26 -2.05 30.61
C ARG A 152 2.97 -1.31 31.74
N ARG A 153 3.64 -0.19 31.45
CA ARG A 153 4.31 0.65 32.47
C ARG A 153 3.32 1.54 33.25
N LEU A 154 2.12 1.75 32.71
CA LEU A 154 1.08 2.60 33.33
C LEU A 154 0.28 1.90 34.44
N PHE A 155 0.38 0.57 34.57
CA PHE A 155 -0.43 -0.22 35.50
C PHE A 155 0.37 -0.94 36.60
N LYS A 156 1.65 -0.59 36.80
CA LYS A 156 2.55 -1.28 37.76
C LYS A 156 2.58 -0.65 39.17
N HIS A 157 1.67 0.26 39.48
CA HIS A 157 1.47 0.79 40.84
C HIS A 157 -0.01 0.72 41.22
N SER A 158 -0.42 -0.41 41.78
CA SER A 158 -1.60 -0.59 42.64
C SER A 158 -1.31 -1.74 43.59
#